data_AF-A0A2I0QIV4-F1
#
_entry.id   AF-A0A2I0QIV4-F1
#
_cell.length_a   1.000
_cell.length_b   1.000
_cell.length_c   1.000
_cell.angle_alpha   90.00
_cell.angle_beta   90.00
_cell.angle_gamma   90.00
#
_symmetry.space_group_name_H-M   'P 1'
#
loop_
_entity.id
_entity.type
_entity.pdbx_description
1 polymer ?
#
loop_
_entity_poly.entity_id
_entity_poly.type
_entity_poly.pdbx_seq_one_letter_code
_entity_poly.pdbx_strand_id
1 'polypeptide(L)'
;MESVTISLTEEISKKLRYITSAEQISLYDAIKTAVNEYYLKGVRAQIESESIQRLYSEDVIDKEILFKLLPAKDAEAIIIGVDSAKKAYPAAKNVWKKANINI
;
A
#
# COMPACT_ATOMS: atom_id res chain seq x y z
N MET A 1 -11.43 25.10 2.93
CA MET A 1 -10.55 24.25 3.75
C MET A 1 -11.34 23.86 4.97
N GLU A 2 -11.62 22.58 5.16
CA GLU A 2 -12.24 22.09 6.39
C GLU A 2 -11.17 22.05 7.50
N SER A 3 -11.51 22.57 8.68
CA SER A 3 -10.65 22.49 9.87
C SER A 3 -11.16 21.37 10.78
N VAL A 4 -10.21 20.59 11.32
CA VAL A 4 -10.49 19.54 12.29
C VAL A 4 -9.88 19.94 13.62
N THR A 5 -10.70 19.99 14.66
CA THR A 5 -10.25 20.24 16.04
C THR A 5 -10.02 18.91 16.72
N ILE A 6 -8.87 18.78 17.38
CA ILE A 6 -8.46 17.54 18.06
C ILE A 6 -8.16 17.87 19.52
N SER A 7 -8.81 17.16 20.43
CA SER A 7 -8.55 17.29 21.87
C SER A 7 -7.51 16.26 22.30
N LEU A 8 -6.38 16.73 22.80
CA LEU A 8 -5.31 15.88 23.34
C LEU A 8 -5.29 15.97 24.86
N THR A 9 -4.92 14.88 25.52
CA THR A 9 -4.64 14.92 26.96
C THR A 9 -3.38 15.75 27.22
N GLU A 10 -3.23 16.26 28.45
CA GLU A 10 -2.08 17.08 28.80
C GLU A 10 -0.76 16.32 28.70
N GLU A 11 -0.76 15.03 29.06
CA GLU A 11 0.40 14.15 28.93
C GLU A 11 0.84 13.99 27.46
N ILE A 12 -0.11 13.69 26.56
CA ILE A 12 0.17 13.53 25.13
C ILE A 12 0.66 14.86 24.55
N SER A 13 0.05 15.98 24.96
CA SER A 13 0.46 17.31 24.53
C SER A 13 1.90 17.65 24.92
N LYS A 14 2.34 17.27 26.13
CA LYS A 14 3.74 17.46 26.57
C LYS A 14 4.71 16.61 25.76
N LYS A 15 4.38 15.33 25.55
CA LYS A 15 5.19 14.41 24.74
C LYS A 15 5.31 14.88 23.29
N LEU A 16 4.20 15.30 22.66
CA LEU A 16 4.23 15.81 21.29
C LEU A 16 5.08 17.07 21.15
N ARG A 17 4.96 18.03 22.06
CA ARG A 17 5.79 19.25 22.03
C ARG A 17 7.28 18.95 22.16
N TYR A 18 7.63 17.98 23.01
CA TYR A 18 9.02 17.53 23.16
C TYR A 18 9.56 16.96 21.85
N ILE A 19 8.80 16.06 21.20
CA ILE A 19 9.18 15.44 19.92
C ILE A 19 9.30 16.50 18.82
N THR A 20 8.31 17.37 18.68
CA THR A 20 8.31 18.40 17.63
C THR A 20 9.44 19.41 17.82
N SER A 21 9.80 19.71 19.08
CA SER A 21 10.94 20.55 19.40
C SER A 21 12.27 19.87 19.07
N ALA A 22 12.39 18.56 19.35
CA ALA A 22 13.61 17.80 19.07
C ALA A 22 13.84 17.62 17.56
N GLU A 23 12.77 17.39 16.80
CA GLU A 23 12.83 17.15 15.36
C GLU A 23 12.69 18.42 14.51
N GLN A 24 12.51 19.60 15.14
CA GLN A 24 12.32 20.89 14.47
C GLN A 24 11.16 20.91 13.45
N ILE A 25 10.09 20.16 13.74
CA ILE A 25 8.89 20.08 12.92
C ILE A 25 7.72 20.79 13.59
N SER A 26 6.73 21.20 12.79
CA SER A 26 5.52 21.79 13.35
C SER A 26 4.65 20.73 14.04
N LEU A 27 3.92 21.13 15.09
CA LEU A 27 2.95 20.27 15.76
C LEU A 27 1.91 19.72 14.77
N TYR A 28 1.50 20.55 13.81
CA TYR A 28 0.57 20.18 12.76
C TYR A 28 1.13 19.06 11.87
N ASP A 29 2.37 19.18 11.42
CA ASP A 29 3.00 18.18 10.54
C ASP A 29 3.22 16.85 11.27
N ALA A 30 3.59 16.90 12.55
CA ALA A 30 3.72 15.70 13.38
C ALA A 30 2.39 14.96 13.51
N ILE A 31 1.31 15.68 13.83
CA ILE A 31 -0.04 15.10 13.95
C ILE A 31 -0.52 14.54 12.61
N LYS A 32 -0.35 15.30 11.52
CA LYS A 32 -0.74 14.89 10.17
C LYS A 32 -0.01 13.62 9.75
N THR A 33 1.29 13.54 10.04
CA THR A 33 2.11 12.36 9.74
C THR A 33 1.63 11.15 10.54
N ALA A 34 1.41 11.30 11.85
CA ALA A 34 0.91 10.21 12.70
C ALA A 34 -0.46 9.70 12.26
N VAL A 35 -1.38 10.59 11.91
CA VAL A 35 -2.72 10.23 11.39
C VAL A 35 -2.59 9.50 10.07
N ASN A 36 -1.77 9.99 9.14
CA ASN A 36 -1.54 9.34 7.85
C ASN A 36 -0.91 7.96 8.03
N GLU A 37 0.08 7.80 8.90
CA GLU A 37 0.67 6.50 9.18
C GLU A 37 -0.33 5.53 9.79
N TYR A 38 -1.16 5.98 10.74
CA TYR A 38 -2.19 5.15 11.35
C TYR A 38 -3.25 4.74 10.33
N TYR A 39 -3.70 5.68 9.50
CA TYR A 39 -4.63 5.40 8.40
C TYR A 39 -4.03 4.43 7.40
N LEU A 40 -2.78 4.63 6.97
CA LEU A 40 -2.09 3.71 6.06
C LEU A 40 -1.89 2.33 6.68
N LYS A 41 -1.55 2.24 7.97
CA LYS A 41 -1.46 0.96 8.70
C LYS A 41 -2.83 0.29 8.81
N GLY A 42 -3.89 1.05 9.09
CA GLY A 42 -5.26 0.56 9.16
C GLY A 42 -5.77 0.06 7.81
N VAL A 43 -5.57 0.85 6.74
CA VAL A 43 -5.91 0.47 5.37
C VAL A 43 -5.09 -0.73 4.91
N ARG A 44 -3.78 -0.79 5.22
CA ARG A 44 -2.94 -1.97 4.94
C ARG A 44 -3.37 -3.21 5.71
N ALA A 45 -3.87 -3.05 6.93
CA ALA A 45 -4.41 -4.15 7.72
C ALA A 45 -5.78 -4.61 7.20
N GLN A 46 -6.57 -3.70 6.63
CA GLN A 46 -7.92 -3.97 6.13
C GLN A 46 -7.92 -4.50 4.69
N ILE A 47 -6.94 -4.10 3.89
CA ILE A 47 -6.70 -4.67 2.56
C ILE A 47 -5.61 -5.74 2.73
N GLU A 48 -6.02 -6.96 3.07
CA GLU A 48 -5.14 -8.12 3.08
C GLU A 48 -4.34 -8.18 1.78
N SER A 49 -3.03 -8.47 1.86
CA SER A 49 -2.11 -8.48 0.71
C SER A 49 -2.64 -9.27 -0.50
N GLU A 50 -3.41 -10.33 -0.26
CA GLU A 50 -4.05 -11.14 -1.29
C GLU A 50 -5.10 -10.35 -2.09
N SER A 51 -5.82 -9.44 -1.44
CA SER A 51 -6.82 -8.58 -2.09
C SER A 51 -6.17 -7.54 -3.00
N ILE A 52 -5.04 -6.94 -2.60
CA ILE A 52 -4.30 -5.98 -3.47
C ILE A 52 -3.73 -6.69 -4.69
N GLN A 53 -3.15 -7.87 -4.48
CA GLN A 53 -2.61 -8.67 -5.58
C GLN A 53 -3.71 -9.05 -6.58
N ARG A 54 -4.90 -9.46 -6.09
CA ARG A 54 -6.05 -9.76 -6.94
C ARG A 54 -6.49 -8.52 -7.74
N LEU A 55 -6.70 -7.38 -7.08
CA LEU A 55 -7.13 -6.13 -7.74
C LEU A 55 -6.16 -5.69 -8.85
N TYR A 56 -4.84 -5.85 -8.63
CA TYR A 56 -3.84 -5.57 -9.66
C TYR A 56 -3.86 -6.62 -10.78
N SER A 57 -4.03 -7.91 -10.45
CA SER A 57 -4.15 -8.96 -11.46
C SER A 57 -5.35 -8.79 -12.37
N GLU A 58 -6.44 -8.21 -11.85
CA GLU A 58 -7.68 -7.90 -12.55
C GLU A 58 -7.67 -6.51 -13.23
N ASP A 59 -6.52 -5.82 -13.22
CA ASP A 59 -6.32 -4.49 -13.83
C ASP A 59 -7.27 -3.41 -13.26
N VAL A 60 -7.76 -3.59 -12.02
CA VAL A 60 -8.61 -2.62 -11.30
C VAL A 60 -7.79 -1.45 -10.74
N ILE A 61 -6.56 -1.73 -10.32
CA ILE A 61 -5.60 -0.75 -9.83
C ILE A 61 -4.31 -0.85 -10.64
N ASP A 62 -3.63 0.28 -10.83
CA ASP A 62 -2.37 0.34 -11.57
C ASP A 62 -1.13 0.30 -10.64
N LYS A 63 0.06 0.32 -11.25
CA LYS A 63 1.34 0.30 -10.54
C LYS A 63 1.52 1.49 -9.61
N GLU A 64 1.05 2.69 -9.98
CA GLU A 64 1.18 3.88 -9.15
C GLU A 64 0.34 3.78 -7.88
N ILE A 65 -0.90 3.27 -8.00
CA ILE A 65 -1.77 3.00 -6.86
C ILE A 65 -1.12 1.94 -5.96
N LEU A 66 -0.50 0.92 -6.54
CA LEU A 66 0.20 -0.13 -5.79
C LEU A 66 1.33 0.42 -4.90
N PHE A 67 2.15 1.34 -5.43
CA PHE A 67 3.21 2.01 -4.66
C PHE A 67 2.67 3.00 -3.61
N LYS A 68 1.45 3.51 -3.78
CA LYS A 68 0.79 4.34 -2.75
C LYS A 68 0.24 3.49 -1.60
N LEU A 69 -0.22 2.27 -1.91
CA LEU A 69 -0.83 1.37 -0.93
C LEU A 69 0.22 0.55 -0.16
N LEU A 70 1.30 0.13 -0.84
CA LEU A 70 2.30 -0.79 -0.30
C LEU A 70 3.70 -0.17 -0.25
N PRO A 71 4.57 -0.65 0.67
CA PRO A 71 6.01 -0.37 0.58
C PRO A 71 6.57 -0.78 -0.79
N ALA A 72 7.58 -0.04 -1.27
CA ALA A 72 8.13 -0.26 -2.61
C ALA A 72 8.55 -1.71 -2.88
N LYS A 73 9.19 -2.36 -1.91
CA LYS A 73 9.64 -3.76 -2.02
C LYS A 73 8.48 -4.75 -2.23
N ASP A 74 7.36 -4.53 -1.55
CA ASP A 74 6.20 -5.42 -1.62
C ASP A 74 5.41 -5.17 -2.92
N ALA A 75 5.31 -3.91 -3.33
CA ALA A 75 4.71 -3.55 -4.61
C ALA A 75 5.49 -4.14 -5.79
N GLU A 76 6.82 -4.08 -5.76
CA GLU A 76 7.68 -4.70 -6.75
C GLU A 76 7.50 -6.22 -6.82
N ALA A 77 7.43 -6.89 -5.67
CA ALA A 77 7.21 -8.34 -5.62
C ALA A 77 5.88 -8.75 -6.27
N ILE A 78 4.80 -8.01 -5.99
CA ILE A 78 3.49 -8.25 -6.61
C ILE A 78 3.53 -8.00 -8.12
N ILE A 79 4.12 -6.88 -8.56
CA ILE A 79 4.23 -6.55 -9.99
C ILE A 79 5.02 -7.65 -10.73
N ILE A 80 6.16 -8.06 -10.20
CA ILE A 80 6.99 -9.11 -10.81
C ILE A 80 6.20 -10.42 -10.87
N GLY A 81 5.56 -10.85 -9.78
CA GLY A 81 4.80 -12.09 -9.72
C GLY A 81 3.64 -12.11 -10.71
N VAL A 82 2.82 -11.05 -10.72
CA VAL A 82 1.61 -10.95 -11.56
C VAL A 82 1.96 -10.73 -13.03
N ASP A 83 2.86 -9.81 -13.37
CA ASP A 83 3.26 -9.55 -14.77
C ASP A 83 3.95 -10.79 -15.36
N SER A 84 4.75 -11.50 -14.58
CA SER A 84 5.39 -12.76 -15.02
C SER A 84 4.37 -13.86 -15.28
N ALA A 85 3.37 -14.01 -14.39
CA ALA A 85 2.29 -14.97 -14.58
C ALA A 85 1.44 -14.64 -15.82
N LYS A 86 1.08 -13.36 -16.02
CA LYS A 86 0.34 -12.88 -17.21
C LYS A 86 1.10 -13.16 -18.51
N LYS A 87 2.44 -13.10 -18.50
CA LYS A 87 3.28 -13.42 -19.67
C LYS A 87 3.50 -14.91 -19.87
N ALA A 88 3.63 -15.69 -18.79
CA ALA A 88 3.88 -17.12 -18.85
C ALA A 88 2.63 -17.92 -19.25
N TYR A 89 1.43 -17.51 -18.82
CA TYR A 89 0.19 -18.25 -19.09
C TYR A 89 -0.16 -18.41 -20.58
N PRO A 90 -0.10 -17.35 -21.42
CA PRO A 90 -0.31 -17.48 -22.86
C PRO A 90 0.76 -18.35 -23.53
N ALA A 91 2.02 -18.23 -23.08
CA ALA A 91 3.13 -19.01 -23.60
C ALA A 91 2.94 -20.51 -23.32
N ALA A 92 2.60 -20.87 -22.08
CA ALA A 92 2.30 -22.24 -21.68
C ALA A 92 1.08 -22.80 -22.42
N LYS A 93 -0.02 -22.03 -22.52
CA LYS A 93 -1.22 -22.43 -23.27
C LYS A 93 -0.94 -22.71 -24.75
N ASN A 94 -0.06 -21.93 -25.37
CA ASN A 94 0.35 -22.13 -26.76
C ASN A 94 1.27 -23.35 -26.94
N VAL A 95 2.14 -23.63 -25.96
CA VAL A 95 2.95 -24.86 -25.94
C VAL A 95 2.06 -26.08 -25.78
N TRP A 96 1.08 -26.06 -24.87
CA TRP A 96 0.14 -27.16 -24.65
C TRP A 96 -0.78 -27.41 -25.84
N LYS A 97 -1.27 -26.35 -26.50
CA LYS A 97 -2.01 -26.46 -27.76
C LYS A 97 -1.17 -27.06 -28.90
N LYS A 98 0.11 -26.68 -29.02
CA LYS A 98 1.02 -27.27 -30.01
C LYS A 98 1.42 -28.71 -29.68
N ALA A 99 1.40 -29.07 -28.40
CA ALA A 99 1.72 -30.42 -27.91
C ALA A 99 0.57 -31.43 -28.10
N ASN A 100 -0.60 -31.03 -28.61
CA ASN A 100 -1.69 -31.94 -29.02
C ASN A 100 -2.16 -32.91 -27.91
N ILE A 101 -2.28 -32.42 -26.66
CA ILE A 101 -3.01 -33.17 -25.62
C ILE A 101 -4.49 -32.83 -25.78
N ASN A 102 -5.21 -33.65 -26.55
CA ASN A 102 -6.67 -33.73 -26.47
C ASN A 102 -7.01 -34.25 -25.06
N ILE A 103 -7.69 -33.42 -24.26
CA ILE A 103 -8.47 -33.90 -23.12
C ILE A 103 -9.88 -34.15 -23.63
#